data_AF-A0A9L0KGK6-F1
#
_entry.id   AF-A0A9L0KGK6-F1
#
_cell.length_a   1.000
_cell.length_b   1.000
_cell.length_c   1.000
_cell.angle_alpha   90.00
_cell.angle_beta   90.00
_cell.angle_gamma   90.00
#
_symmetry.space_group_name_H-M   'P 1'
#
loop_
_entity.id
_entity.type
_entity.pdbx_description
1 polymer ?
#
loop_
_entity_poly.entity_id
_entity_poly.type
_entity_poly.pdbx_seq_one_letter_code
_entity_poly.pdbx_strand_id
1 'polypeptide(L)'
;MASSSGSKAEFIVGGKYKLVRKIGSGSFGDIYLAINITNGEEVAVKLESQKARHPQLLYESKLYKILQGGVGIPHIRSPEWIKPLKSPE
;
A
#
# COMPACT_ATOMS: atom_id res chain seq x y z
N MET A 1 9.31 -17.91 -32.08
CA MET A 1 9.61 -16.60 -31.44
C MET A 1 9.41 -16.74 -29.95
N ALA A 2 10.48 -16.94 -29.18
CA ALA A 2 10.40 -16.93 -27.72
C ALA A 2 10.29 -15.46 -27.28
N SER A 3 9.13 -15.06 -26.78
CA SER A 3 8.95 -13.74 -26.18
C SER A 3 9.85 -13.66 -24.94
N SER A 4 10.89 -12.83 -24.99
CA SER A 4 11.70 -12.50 -23.82
C SER A 4 10.81 -11.77 -22.81
N SER A 5 10.29 -12.49 -21.83
CA SER A 5 9.67 -11.89 -20.65
C SER A 5 10.80 -11.26 -19.83
N GLY A 6 11.15 -10.01 -20.14
CA GLY A 6 11.97 -9.20 -19.25
C GLY A 6 11.34 -9.29 -17.86
N SER A 7 12.12 -9.70 -16.86
CA SER A 7 11.68 -9.84 -15.48
C SER A 7 11.07 -8.52 -15.04
N LYS A 8 9.74 -8.45 -15.01
CA LYS A 8 9.00 -7.28 -14.56
C LYS A 8 9.41 -7.07 -13.10
N ALA A 9 10.14 -5.99 -12.82
CA ALA A 9 10.63 -5.72 -11.47
C ALA A 9 9.45 -5.81 -10.49
N GLU A 10 9.57 -6.71 -9.52
CA GLU A 10 8.50 -6.94 -8.56
C GLU A 10 8.45 -5.75 -7.60
N PHE A 11 7.30 -5.07 -7.54
CA PHE A 11 7.14 -3.93 -6.65
C PHE A 11 6.69 -4.44 -5.28
N ILE A 12 7.65 -4.53 -4.35
CA ILE A 12 7.41 -4.98 -2.98
C ILE A 12 7.40 -3.76 -2.05
N VAL A 13 6.29 -3.56 -1.34
CA VAL A 13 6.15 -2.50 -0.34
C VAL A 13 6.38 -3.03 1.06
N GLY A 14 7.08 -2.25 1.89
CA GLY A 14 7.38 -2.63 3.27
C GLY A 14 8.17 -3.93 3.42
N GLY A 15 8.91 -4.35 2.37
CA GLY A 15 9.64 -5.62 2.33
C GLY A 15 8.77 -6.87 2.42
N LYS A 16 7.45 -6.75 2.36
CA LYS A 16 6.52 -7.85 2.71
C LYS A 16 5.36 -8.03 1.73
N TYR A 17 4.89 -6.95 1.10
CA TYR A 17 3.68 -7.01 0.27
C TYR A 17 4.03 -6.78 -1.19
N LYS A 18 3.91 -7.83 -2.00
CA LYS A 18 4.13 -7.76 -3.45
C LYS A 18 2.86 -7.25 -4.13
N LEU A 19 2.95 -6.12 -4.83
CA LEU A 19 1.80 -5.61 -5.59
C LEU A 19 1.55 -6.48 -6.82
N VAL A 20 0.28 -6.85 -7.01
CA VAL A 20 -0.16 -7.72 -8.12
C VAL A 20 -0.76 -6.89 -9.24
N ARG A 21 -1.86 -6.18 -8.94
CA ARG A 21 -2.58 -5.36 -9.92
C ARG A 21 -3.33 -4.24 -9.22
N LYS A 22 -3.56 -3.14 -9.96
CA LYS A 22 -4.45 -2.07 -9.53
C LYS A 22 -5.89 -2.61 -9.49
N ILE A 23 -6.61 -2.33 -8.41
CA ILE A 23 -8.02 -2.71 -8.22
C ILE A 23 -8.94 -1.51 -8.08
N GLY A 24 -8.38 -0.31 -7.88
CA GLY A 24 -9.14 0.93 -7.82
C GLY A 24 -8.26 2.16 -7.84
N SER A 25 -8.89 3.31 -7.98
CA SER A 25 -8.27 4.63 -7.87
C SER A 25 -9.27 5.62 -7.34
N GLY A 26 -8.78 6.65 -6.66
CA GLY A 26 -9.57 7.78 -6.21
C GLY A 26 -8.74 9.07 -6.21
N SER A 27 -9.31 10.13 -5.65
CA SER A 27 -8.67 11.45 -5.60
C SER A 27 -7.32 11.45 -4.87
N PHE A 28 -7.14 10.54 -3.91
CA PHE A 28 -5.98 10.49 -3.02
C PHE A 28 -5.07 9.28 -3.28
N GLY A 29 -5.06 8.81 -4.53
CA GLY A 29 -4.16 7.78 -5.01
C GLY A 29 -4.85 6.48 -5.42
N ASP A 30 -4.04 5.43 -5.49
CA ASP A 30 -4.40 4.17 -6.13
C ASP A 30 -4.48 3.04 -5.12
N ILE A 31 -5.37 2.08 -5.38
CA ILE A 31 -5.54 0.88 -4.57
C ILE A 31 -5.09 -0.32 -5.39
N TYR A 32 -4.23 -1.14 -4.82
CA TYR A 32 -3.68 -2.35 -5.40
C TYR A 32 -4.09 -3.58 -4.59
N LEU A 33 -4.34 -4.68 -5.29
CA LEU A 33 -4.25 -6.01 -4.70
C LEU A 33 -2.78 -6.32 -4.50
N ALA A 34 -2.41 -6.76 -3.30
CA ALA A 34 -1.09 -7.22 -2.96
C ALA A 34 -1.16 -8.57 -2.27
N ILE A 35 -0.08 -9.35 -2.39
CA ILE A 35 0.09 -10.62 -1.69
C ILE A 35 1.19 -10.45 -0.66
N ASN A 36 0.91 -10.83 0.59
CA ASN A 36 1.93 -10.96 1.60
C ASN A 36 2.83 -12.16 1.27
N ILE A 37 4.10 -11.90 0.99
CA ILE A 37 5.06 -12.92 0.52
C ILE A 37 5.37 -13.97 1.57
N THR A 38 5.09 -13.72 2.85
CA THR A 38 5.41 -14.66 3.93
C THR A 38 4.33 -15.71 4.16
N ASN A 39 3.05 -15.38 3.91
CA ASN A 39 1.92 -16.26 4.23
C ASN A 39 0.90 -16.42 3.07
N GLY A 40 1.12 -15.77 1.93
CA GLY A 40 0.24 -15.84 0.76
C GLY A 40 -1.06 -15.04 0.89
N GLU A 41 -1.24 -14.28 1.96
CA GLU A 41 -2.49 -13.56 2.21
C GLU A 41 -2.69 -12.38 1.23
N GLU A 42 -3.88 -12.31 0.64
CA GLU A 42 -4.30 -11.19 -0.19
C GLU A 42 -4.72 -9.98 0.68
N VAL A 43 -4.19 -8.81 0.35
CA VAL A 43 -4.48 -7.55 1.04
C VAL A 43 -4.67 -6.41 0.04
N ALA A 44 -5.42 -5.38 0.44
CA ALA A 44 -5.48 -4.12 -0.29
C ALA A 44 -4.36 -3.17 0.18
N VAL A 45 -3.62 -2.58 -0.75
CA VAL A 45 -2.61 -1.55 -0.48
C VAL A 45 -3.02 -0.25 -1.15
N LYS A 46 -3.18 0.81 -0.36
CA LYS A 46 -3.40 2.17 -0.85
C LYS A 46 -2.06 2.90 -0.95
N LEU A 47 -1.78 3.48 -2.11
CA LEU A 47 -0.58 4.28 -2.38
C LEU A 47 -0.95 5.71 -2.70
N GLU A 48 -0.30 6.65 -2.03
CA GLU A 48 -0.39 8.09 -2.28
C GLU A 48 0.99 8.62 -2.69
N SER A 49 1.01 9.55 -3.64
CA SER A 49 2.25 10.24 -4.01
C SER A 49 2.72 11.13 -2.85
N GLN A 50 3.99 11.02 -2.46
CA GLN A 50 4.58 11.93 -1.48
C GLN A 50 4.59 13.40 -1.94
N LYS A 51 4.48 13.64 -3.25
CA LYS A 51 4.39 14.98 -3.85
C LYS A 51 2.95 15.49 -3.97
N ALA A 52 1.97 14.76 -3.44
CA ALA A 52 0.59 15.21 -3.43
C ALA A 52 0.50 16.58 -2.73
N ARG A 53 -0.25 17.52 -3.32
CA ARG A 53 -0.43 18.87 -2.77
C ARG A 53 -1.02 18.85 -1.35
N HIS A 54 -1.88 17.86 -1.09
CA HIS A 54 -2.52 17.64 0.20
C HIS A 54 -2.45 16.13 0.52
N PRO A 55 -1.36 15.62 1.11
CA PRO A 55 -1.25 14.21 1.45
C PRO A 55 -2.18 13.87 2.62
N GLN A 56 -3.06 12.88 2.42
CA GLN A 56 -4.10 12.52 3.40
C GLN A 56 -3.93 11.11 3.96
N LEU A 57 -3.08 10.27 3.35
CA LEU A 57 -2.96 8.86 3.71
C LEU A 57 -2.54 8.65 5.17
N LEU A 58 -1.67 9.52 5.70
CA LEU A 58 -1.26 9.47 7.11
C LEU A 58 -2.46 9.75 8.04
N TYR A 59 -3.27 10.76 7.73
CA TYR A 59 -4.45 11.09 8.53
C TYR A 59 -5.49 9.97 8.46
N GLU A 60 -5.78 9.46 7.27
CA GLU A 60 -6.67 8.32 7.05
C GLU A 60 -6.23 7.09 7.87
N SER A 61 -4.92 6.79 7.88
CA SER A 61 -4.38 5.68 8.68
C SER A 61 -4.61 5.83 10.19
N LYS A 62 -4.56 7.07 10.71
CA LYS A 62 -4.87 7.36 12.12
C LYS A 62 -6.36 7.21 12.39
N LEU A 63 -7.21 7.67 11.46
CA LEU A 63 -8.66 7.55 11.60
C LEU A 63 -9.11 6.09 11.66
N TYR A 64 -8.61 5.23 10.77
CA TYR A 64 -8.90 3.80 10.82
C TYR A 64 -8.43 3.13 12.12
N LYS A 65 -7.30 3.55 12.71
CA LYS A 65 -6.86 3.05 14.02
C LYS A 65 -7.83 3.41 15.14
N ILE A 66 -8.39 4.63 15.11
CA ILE A 66 -9.38 5.08 16.10
C ILE A 66 -10.69 4.30 15.95
N LEU A 67 -11.11 4.02 14.71
CA LEU A 67 -12.36 3.31 14.40
C LEU A 67 -12.24 1.78 14.56
N GLN A 68 -11.05 1.27 14.85
CA GLN A 68 -10.79 -0.17 14.91
C GLN A 68 -11.67 -0.85 15.97
N GLY A 69 -12.23 -2.01 15.62
CA GLY A 69 -13.19 -2.75 16.46
C GLY A 69 -14.65 -2.45 16.13
N GLY A 70 -14.95 -1.43 15.32
CA GLY A 70 -16.29 -1.20 14.78
C GLY A 70 -16.70 -2.25 13.74
N VAL A 71 -17.99 -2.60 13.71
CA VAL A 71 -18.57 -3.50 12.69
C VAL A 71 -18.41 -2.86 11.30
N GLY A 72 -17.87 -3.62 10.35
CA GLY A 72 -17.63 -3.12 8.99
C GLY A 72 -16.39 -2.22 8.84
N ILE A 73 -15.60 -2.00 9.91
CA ILE A 73 -14.34 -1.26 9.83
C ILE A 73 -13.18 -2.21 9.49
N PRO A 74 -12.46 -1.99 8.37
CA PRO A 74 -11.30 -2.81 8.02
C PRO A 74 -10.15 -2.72 9.03
N HIS A 75 -9.46 -3.83 9.26
CA HIS A 75 -8.22 -3.85 10.02
C HIS A 75 -7.06 -3.30 9.19
N ILE A 76 -6.46 -2.20 9.64
CA ILE A 76 -5.27 -1.63 9.00
C ILE A 76 -4.01 -2.31 9.52
N ARG A 77 -3.24 -2.90 8.60
CA ARG A 77 -1.87 -3.35 8.85
C ARG A 77 -0.94 -2.17 8.73
N SER A 78 -1.00 -1.26 9.70
CA SER A 78 -0.23 -0.03 9.68
C SER A 78 1.22 -0.36 10.02
N PRO A 79 2.16 -0.16 9.10
CA PRO A 79 3.53 -0.41 9.41
C PRO A 79 4.24 0.87 9.84
N GLU A 80 5.33 0.72 10.58
CA GLU A 80 6.18 1.83 11.03
C GLU A 80 6.76 2.66 9.86
N TRP A 81 6.78 2.11 8.64
CA TRP A 81 7.27 2.74 7.40
C TRP A 81 6.28 3.69 6.70
N ILE A 82 5.11 3.97 7.27
CA ILE A 82 4.27 5.11 6.82
C ILE A 82 4.89 6.45 7.30
N LYS A 83 5.86 6.40 8.22
CA LYS A 83 6.72 7.56 8.48
C LYS A 83 7.44 7.93 7.17
N PRO A 84 7.48 9.22 6.77
CA PRO A 84 8.31 9.63 5.66
C PRO A 84 9.71 9.06 5.88
N LEU A 85 10.23 8.32 4.90
CA LEU A 85 11.66 8.07 4.84
C LEU A 85 12.28 9.47 4.83
N LYS A 86 12.83 9.91 5.96
CA LYS A 86 13.66 11.13 5.98
C LYS A 86 14.67 10.92 4.86
N SER A 87 14.77 11.89 3.93
CA SER A 87 15.91 11.86 3.03
C SER A 87 17.16 11.79 3.92
N PRO A 88 18.12 10.90 3.63
CA PRO A 88 19.43 11.06 4.24
C PRO A 88 19.91 12.47 3.90
N GLU A 89 20.30 13.22 4.93
CA GLU A 89 21.09 14.44 4.76
C GLU A 89 22.44 14.10 4.13
#